data_AF-A0A1V3XIQ8-F1
#
_entry.id   AF-A0A1V3XIQ8-F1
#
_cell.length_a   1.000
_cell.length_b   1.000
_cell.length_c   1.000
_cell.angle_alpha   90.00
_cell.angle_beta   90.00
_cell.angle_gamma   90.00
#
_symmetry.space_group_name_H-M   'P 1'
#
loop_
_entity.id
_entity.type
_entity.pdbx_description
1 polymer ?
#
loop_
_entity_poly.entity_id
_entity_poly.type
_entity_poly.pdbx_seq_one_letter_code
_entity_poly.pdbx_strand_id
1 'polypeptide(L)'
;MAPGHRADLLPGVLALAETTGQRVGFFGGSPETHRLLAGLLRKRHPALAISGMWAPDADDIESLSERLAATIRTARTDILIVSLGKPRQEQWVDRYGCATGARVLLPCGGAIDFLAGKTIRAPGWMQKLGLEWLHRLISEPRRLARRYLLQGPIALLRTARAQLICYPSAGWPGTPPSDRRDISGAVRDAARPEPATV
;
A
#
# COMPACT_ATOMS: atom_id res chain seq x y z
N MET A 1 4.49 -10.72 18.85
CA MET A 1 4.57 -9.35 19.37
C MET A 1 4.10 -8.38 18.29
N ALA A 2 2.86 -7.90 18.38
CA ALA A 2 2.33 -6.91 17.44
C ALA A 2 1.75 -5.73 18.23
N PRO A 3 2.55 -4.70 18.52
CA PRO A 3 1.98 -3.39 18.81
C PRO A 3 1.64 -2.77 17.46
N GLY A 4 0.36 -2.87 17.07
CA GLY A 4 -0.18 -2.11 15.95
C GLY A 4 0.20 -0.64 16.11
N HIS A 5 1.08 -0.16 15.23
CA HIS A 5 1.39 1.26 15.18
C HIS A 5 0.21 1.96 14.52
N ARG A 6 -0.31 2.98 15.19
CA ARG A 6 -1.58 3.67 14.87
C ARG A 6 -1.64 4.32 13.47
N ALA A 7 -0.59 4.18 12.66
CA ALA A 7 -0.44 4.75 11.33
C ALA A 7 -0.10 3.71 10.23
N ASP A 8 -0.30 2.41 10.49
CA ASP A 8 -0.14 1.36 9.47
C ASP A 8 -1.52 0.89 8.96
N LEU A 9 -1.88 1.30 7.75
CA LEU A 9 -3.16 0.96 7.13
C LEU A 9 -3.27 -0.53 6.74
N LEU A 10 -2.17 -1.12 6.26
CA LEU A 10 -2.22 -2.41 5.57
C LEU A 10 -2.64 -3.59 6.44
N PRO A 11 -2.17 -3.78 7.68
CA PRO A 11 -2.65 -4.88 8.52
C PRO A 11 -4.18 -4.86 8.72
N GLY A 12 -4.75 -3.67 8.95
CA GLY A 12 -6.21 -3.50 9.07
C GLY A 12 -6.94 -3.79 7.76
N VAL A 13 -6.41 -3.32 6.63
CA VAL A 13 -6.98 -3.61 5.31
C VAL A 13 -6.95 -5.11 4.99
N LEU A 14 -5.86 -5.81 5.31
CA LEU A 14 -5.75 -7.25 5.07
C LEU A 14 -6.73 -8.04 5.95
N ALA A 15 -6.86 -7.69 7.23
CA ALA A 15 -7.85 -8.30 8.13
C ALA A 15 -9.29 -8.05 7.66
N LEU A 16 -9.60 -6.84 7.21
CA LEU A 16 -10.91 -6.51 6.66
C LEU A 16 -11.18 -7.25 5.35
N ALA A 17 -10.17 -7.36 4.47
CA ALA A 17 -10.31 -8.08 3.21
C ALA A 17 -10.54 -9.58 3.43
N GLU A 18 -9.86 -10.18 4.42
CA GLU A 18 -10.07 -11.56 4.82
C GLU A 18 -11.51 -11.81 5.31
N THR A 19 -11.99 -10.98 6.23
CA THR A 19 -13.36 -11.11 6.77
C THR A 19 -14.46 -10.83 5.75
N THR A 20 -14.22 -9.97 4.77
CA THR A 20 -15.19 -9.63 3.71
C THR A 20 -15.02 -10.45 2.42
N GLY A 21 -14.01 -11.33 2.37
CA GLY A 21 -13.69 -12.15 1.21
C GLY A 21 -13.25 -11.35 -0.02
N GLN A 22 -12.74 -10.13 0.17
CA GLN A 22 -12.21 -9.31 -0.93
C GLN A 22 -10.88 -9.86 -1.41
N ARG A 23 -10.68 -9.87 -2.74
CA ARG A 23 -9.47 -10.39 -3.36
C ARG A 23 -8.38 -9.33 -3.36
N VAL A 24 -7.26 -9.62 -2.71
CA VAL A 24 -6.12 -8.71 -2.61
C VAL A 24 -5.02 -9.11 -3.59
N GLY A 25 -4.57 -8.14 -4.37
CA GLY A 25 -3.45 -8.27 -5.31
C GLY A 25 -2.24 -7.46 -4.85
N PHE A 26 -1.04 -7.95 -5.15
CA PHE A 26 0.22 -7.29 -4.83
C PHE A 26 1.00 -7.02 -6.12
N PHE A 27 1.35 -5.77 -6.37
CA PHE A 27 2.03 -5.32 -7.60
C PHE A 27 3.31 -4.55 -7.28
N GLY A 28 4.43 -4.97 -7.83
CA GLY A 28 5.77 -4.45 -7.52
C GLY A 28 6.56 -5.36 -6.57
N GLY A 29 7.61 -4.81 -5.95
CA GLY A 29 8.54 -5.61 -5.14
C GLY A 29 9.36 -6.60 -5.99
N SER A 30 10.04 -7.55 -5.32
CA SER A 30 10.81 -8.60 -5.99
C SER A 30 10.13 -9.97 -5.90
N PRO A 31 10.40 -10.91 -6.82
CA PRO A 31 9.92 -12.28 -6.74
C PRO A 31 10.25 -12.96 -5.40
N GLU A 32 11.44 -12.71 -4.86
CA GLU A 32 11.88 -13.23 -3.55
C GLU A 32 11.02 -12.66 -2.42
N THR A 33 10.71 -11.36 -2.46
CA THR A 33 9.82 -10.75 -1.46
C THR A 33 8.43 -11.36 -1.53
N HIS A 34 7.90 -11.61 -2.73
CA HIS A 34 6.59 -12.26 -2.90
C HIS A 34 6.56 -13.69 -2.35
N ARG A 35 7.61 -14.49 -2.53
CA ARG A 35 7.69 -15.84 -1.93
C ARG A 35 7.61 -15.78 -0.39
N LEU A 36 8.34 -14.85 0.23
CA LEU A 36 8.29 -14.66 1.68
C LEU A 36 6.93 -14.15 2.15
N LEU A 37 6.38 -13.15 1.46
CA LEU A 37 5.09 -12.56 1.77
C LEU A 37 3.97 -13.61 1.71
N ALA A 38 3.94 -14.44 0.66
CA ALA A 38 2.96 -15.51 0.53
C ALA A 38 3.00 -16.48 1.73
N GLY A 39 4.20 -16.86 2.19
CA GLY A 39 4.37 -17.69 3.38
C GLY A 39 3.84 -17.03 4.66
N LEU A 40 4.07 -15.72 4.82
CA LEU A 40 3.60 -14.97 5.99
C LEU A 40 2.08 -14.75 5.95
N LEU A 41 1.52 -14.42 4.79
CA LEU A 41 0.07 -14.24 4.63
C LEU A 41 -0.68 -15.54 4.90
N ARG A 42 -0.19 -16.69 4.42
CA ARG A 42 -0.80 -18.00 4.74
C ARG A 42 -0.85 -18.29 6.24
N LYS A 43 0.13 -17.81 7.01
CA LYS A 43 0.20 -18.01 8.46
C LYS A 43 -0.67 -17.01 9.23
N ARG A 44 -0.73 -15.76 8.77
CA ARG A 44 -1.39 -14.65 9.49
C ARG A 44 -2.84 -14.41 9.06
N HIS A 45 -3.14 -14.72 7.81
CA HIS A 45 -4.43 -14.51 7.15
C HIS A 45 -4.78 -15.73 6.28
N PRO A 46 -5.05 -16.90 6.89
CA PRO A 46 -5.24 -18.16 6.18
C PRO A 46 -6.46 -18.17 5.24
N ALA A 47 -7.47 -17.32 5.47
CA ALA A 47 -8.67 -17.20 4.65
C ALA A 47 -8.60 -16.05 3.63
N LEU A 48 -7.50 -15.28 3.60
CA LEU A 48 -7.36 -14.16 2.68
C LEU A 48 -7.30 -14.63 1.23
N ALA A 49 -8.24 -14.13 0.42
CA ALA A 49 -8.24 -14.37 -1.01
C ALA A 49 -7.16 -13.52 -1.68
N ILE A 50 -6.10 -14.15 -2.18
CA ILE A 50 -5.03 -13.47 -2.92
C ILE A 50 -5.30 -13.64 -4.42
N SER A 51 -5.58 -12.56 -5.15
CA SER A 51 -5.84 -12.61 -6.60
C SER A 51 -4.58 -12.77 -7.43
N GLY A 52 -3.44 -12.27 -6.93
CA GLY A 52 -2.16 -12.36 -7.61
C GLY A 52 -1.04 -11.62 -6.92
N MET A 53 0.18 -11.98 -7.29
CA MET A 53 1.41 -11.34 -6.87
C MET A 53 2.29 -11.14 -8.10
N TRP A 54 2.42 -9.90 -8.56
CA TRP A 54 3.10 -9.52 -9.78
C TRP A 54 4.32 -8.67 -9.45
N ALA A 55 5.52 -9.19 -9.69
CA ALA A 55 6.78 -8.48 -9.48
C ALA A 55 7.47 -8.24 -10.85
N PRO A 56 6.93 -7.33 -11.68
CA PRO A 56 7.56 -6.99 -12.96
C PRO A 56 8.84 -6.20 -12.74
N ASP A 57 9.80 -6.37 -13.64
CA ASP A 57 11.00 -5.53 -13.67
C ASP A 57 10.69 -4.13 -14.22
N ALA A 58 11.67 -3.22 -14.12
CA ALA A 58 11.48 -1.83 -14.53
C ALA A 58 11.07 -1.70 -16.02
N ASP A 59 11.69 -2.49 -16.89
CA ASP A 59 11.45 -2.46 -18.33
C ASP A 59 10.05 -3.00 -18.68
N ASP A 60 9.58 -3.99 -17.93
CA ASP A 60 8.22 -4.53 -18.09
C ASP A 60 7.16 -3.51 -17.67
N ILE A 61 7.41 -2.75 -16.62
CA ILE A 61 6.51 -1.68 -16.19
C ILE A 61 6.41 -0.63 -17.30
N GLU A 62 7.50 -0.28 -17.96
CA GLU A 62 7.48 0.72 -19.03
C GLU A 62 6.79 0.20 -20.31
N SER A 63 7.09 -1.03 -20.71
CA SER A 63 6.68 -1.56 -22.02
C SER A 63 5.40 -2.42 -22.00
N LEU A 64 5.03 -3.00 -20.86
CA LEU A 64 3.95 -3.99 -20.74
C LEU A 64 2.80 -3.55 -19.82
N SER A 65 2.76 -2.29 -19.37
CA SER A 65 1.78 -1.82 -18.38
C SER A 65 0.32 -2.11 -18.72
N GLU A 66 -0.08 -2.00 -19.99
CA GLU A 66 -1.45 -2.33 -20.41
C GLU A 66 -1.77 -3.83 -20.24
N ARG A 67 -0.82 -4.69 -20.59
CA ARG A 67 -0.93 -6.14 -20.38
C ARG A 67 -0.98 -6.47 -18.90
N LEU A 68 -0.12 -5.84 -18.09
CA LEU A 68 -0.10 -6.01 -16.63
C LEU A 68 -1.45 -5.62 -16.01
N ALA A 69 -2.03 -4.48 -16.43
CA ALA A 69 -3.35 -4.05 -15.98
C ALA A 69 -4.45 -5.05 -16.41
N ALA A 70 -4.40 -5.58 -17.64
CA ALA A 70 -5.32 -6.59 -18.11
C ALA A 70 -5.22 -7.91 -17.32
N THR A 71 -4.00 -8.35 -16.96
CA THR A 71 -3.78 -9.51 -16.10
C THR A 71 -4.40 -9.30 -14.71
N ILE A 72 -4.20 -8.13 -14.09
CA ILE A 72 -4.79 -7.78 -12.79
C ILE A 72 -6.32 -7.78 -12.86
N ARG A 73 -6.89 -7.27 -13.96
CA ARG A 73 -8.34 -7.28 -14.22
C ARG A 73 -8.90 -8.68 -14.35
N THR A 74 -8.18 -9.55 -15.08
CA THR A 74 -8.58 -10.94 -15.28
C THR A 74 -8.57 -11.72 -13.98
N ALA A 75 -7.62 -11.43 -13.09
CA ALA A 75 -7.56 -11.98 -11.74
C ALA A 75 -8.68 -11.45 -10.80
N ARG A 76 -9.51 -10.52 -11.29
CA ARG A 76 -10.63 -9.90 -10.55
C ARG A 76 -10.18 -9.35 -9.19
N THR A 77 -9.08 -8.59 -9.19
CA THR A 77 -8.56 -7.97 -7.97
C THR A 77 -9.53 -6.92 -7.44
N ASP A 78 -9.89 -6.98 -6.15
CA ASP A 78 -10.74 -5.97 -5.52
C ASP A 78 -9.89 -4.82 -4.94
N ILE A 79 -8.79 -5.20 -4.26
CA ILE A 79 -7.83 -4.29 -3.63
C ILE A 79 -6.44 -4.57 -4.20
N LEU A 80 -5.81 -3.57 -4.82
CA LEU A 80 -4.45 -3.67 -5.37
C LEU A 80 -3.46 -2.86 -4.53
N ILE A 81 -2.50 -3.54 -3.90
CA ILE A 81 -1.38 -2.91 -3.21
C ILE A 81 -0.23 -2.71 -4.21
N VAL A 82 0.16 -1.45 -4.43
CA VAL A 82 1.16 -1.05 -5.43
C VAL A 82 2.44 -0.58 -4.76
N SER A 83 3.57 -1.19 -5.12
CA SER A 83 4.90 -1.01 -4.52
C SER A 83 6.00 -0.86 -5.58
N LEU A 84 5.87 0.13 -6.48
CA LEU A 84 6.86 0.43 -7.55
C LEU A 84 7.89 1.49 -7.16
N GLY A 85 7.71 2.11 -5.99
CA GLY A 85 8.44 3.28 -5.54
C GLY A 85 7.95 4.58 -6.19
N LYS A 86 8.28 5.70 -5.55
CA LYS A 86 7.92 7.03 -6.04
C LYS A 86 8.94 7.52 -7.08
N PRO A 87 8.53 8.28 -8.11
CA PRO A 87 7.16 8.70 -8.43
C PRO A 87 6.39 7.70 -9.32
N ARG A 88 7.02 6.57 -9.70
CA ARG A 88 6.48 5.62 -10.68
C ARG A 88 5.13 5.03 -10.26
N GLN A 89 4.95 4.72 -8.98
CA GLN A 89 3.70 4.14 -8.49
C GLN A 89 2.51 5.09 -8.69
N GLU A 90 2.68 6.39 -8.44
CA GLU A 90 1.60 7.37 -8.59
C GLU A 90 1.25 7.54 -10.07
N GLN A 91 2.26 7.65 -10.93
CA GLN A 91 2.09 7.77 -12.38
C GLN A 91 1.43 6.53 -13.00
N TRP A 92 1.82 5.34 -12.52
CA TRP A 92 1.25 4.09 -13.01
C TRP A 92 -0.22 3.96 -12.60
N VAL A 93 -0.54 4.29 -11.34
CA VAL A 93 -1.93 4.26 -10.85
C VAL A 93 -2.81 5.28 -11.56
N ASP A 94 -2.30 6.48 -11.81
CA ASP A 94 -3.01 7.51 -12.57
C ASP A 94 -3.32 7.05 -14.01
N ARG A 95 -2.32 6.48 -14.70
CA ARG A 95 -2.46 6.08 -16.11
C ARG A 95 -3.20 4.77 -16.32
N TYR A 96 -2.93 3.75 -15.51
CA TYR A 96 -3.38 2.37 -15.73
C TYR A 96 -4.31 1.83 -14.64
N GLY A 97 -4.48 2.56 -13.53
CA GLY A 97 -5.25 2.09 -12.37
C GLY A 97 -6.69 1.71 -12.74
N CYS A 98 -7.38 2.51 -13.54
CA CYS A 98 -8.72 2.20 -14.04
C CYS A 98 -8.77 0.89 -14.84
N ALA A 99 -7.77 0.62 -15.68
CA ALA A 99 -7.73 -0.56 -16.54
C ALA A 99 -7.57 -1.86 -15.75
N THR A 100 -7.06 -1.80 -14.51
CA THR A 100 -6.95 -2.95 -13.61
C THR A 100 -8.31 -3.48 -13.14
N GLY A 101 -9.36 -2.66 -13.17
CA GLY A 101 -10.67 -3.00 -12.61
C GLY A 101 -10.72 -3.12 -11.08
N ALA A 102 -9.61 -2.88 -10.37
CA ALA A 102 -9.59 -2.86 -8.91
C ALA A 102 -10.37 -1.66 -8.38
N ARG A 103 -11.13 -1.87 -7.30
CA ARG A 103 -11.95 -0.81 -6.68
C ARG A 103 -11.12 0.08 -5.77
N VAL A 104 -10.08 -0.48 -5.17
CA VAL A 104 -9.16 0.23 -4.28
C VAL A 104 -7.73 0.01 -4.79
N LEU A 105 -7.04 1.10 -5.10
CA LEU A 105 -5.60 1.09 -5.38
C LEU A 105 -4.87 1.74 -4.21
N LEU A 106 -3.88 1.04 -3.65
CA LEU A 106 -3.10 1.49 -2.49
C LEU A 106 -1.62 1.63 -2.88
N PRO A 107 -1.17 2.81 -3.34
CA PRO A 107 0.23 3.09 -3.62
C PRO A 107 1.02 3.20 -2.31
N CYS A 108 1.59 2.08 -1.86
CA CYS A 108 2.19 1.95 -0.52
C CYS A 108 3.72 1.78 -0.53
N GLY A 109 4.43 2.23 -1.56
CA GLY A 109 5.90 2.31 -1.53
C GLY A 109 6.55 0.97 -1.20
N GLY A 110 7.43 0.91 -0.19
CA GLY A 110 8.09 -0.32 0.25
C GLY A 110 7.21 -1.24 1.12
N ALA A 111 5.89 -1.14 1.04
CA ALA A 111 4.96 -1.88 1.88
C ALA A 111 5.10 -3.40 1.77
N ILE A 112 5.30 -3.91 0.55
CA ILE A 112 5.47 -5.35 0.32
C ILE A 112 6.72 -5.86 1.06
N ASP A 113 7.83 -5.12 1.07
CA ASP A 113 9.05 -5.48 1.81
C ASP A 113 8.86 -5.41 3.33
N PHE A 114 8.05 -4.46 3.83
CA PHE A 114 7.69 -4.41 5.24
C PHE A 114 6.81 -5.58 5.67
N LEU A 115 5.77 -5.89 4.89
CA LEU A 115 4.89 -7.03 5.17
C LEU A 115 5.67 -8.36 5.11
N ALA A 116 6.64 -8.46 4.21
CA ALA A 116 7.54 -9.60 4.10
C ALA A 116 8.61 -9.67 5.20
N GLY A 117 8.70 -8.65 6.07
CA GLY A 117 9.69 -8.58 7.15
C GLY A 117 11.13 -8.31 6.70
N LYS A 118 11.35 -7.91 5.43
CA LYS A 118 12.69 -7.58 4.91
C LYS A 118 13.21 -6.25 5.44
N THR A 119 12.33 -5.29 5.73
CA THR A 119 12.72 -3.98 6.27
C THR A 119 12.48 -3.92 7.76
N ILE A 120 13.55 -3.61 8.51
CA ILE A 120 13.49 -3.42 9.96
C ILE A 120 12.90 -2.04 10.27
N ARG A 121 11.84 -2.03 11.09
CA ARG A 121 11.22 -0.80 11.60
C ARG A 121 12.15 -0.13 12.61
N ALA A 122 12.04 1.20 12.74
CA ALA A 122 12.74 1.93 13.80
C ALA A 122 12.32 1.40 15.19
N PRO A 123 13.16 1.50 16.22
CA PRO A 123 12.76 1.19 17.60
C PRO A 123 11.47 1.91 18.02
N GLY A 124 10.65 1.28 18.86
CA GLY A 124 9.33 1.81 19.23
C GLY A 124 9.35 3.21 19.85
N TRP A 125 10.42 3.58 20.56
CA TRP A 125 10.59 4.94 21.09
C TRP A 125 10.78 5.97 19.97
N MET A 126 11.53 5.63 18.92
CA MET A 126 11.71 6.51 17.75
C MET A 126 10.41 6.66 16.97
N GLN A 127 9.66 5.57 16.81
CA GLN A 127 8.37 5.60 16.14
C GLN A 127 7.38 6.52 16.89
N LYS A 128 7.31 6.44 18.23
CA LYS A 128 6.47 7.31 19.06
C LYS A 128 6.86 8.79 18.97
N LEU A 129 8.14 9.09 18.79
CA LEU A 129 8.65 10.46 18.61
C LEU A 129 8.58 10.95 17.16
N GLY A 130 8.07 10.14 16.22
CA GLY A 130 8.05 10.49 14.79
C GLY A 130 9.44 10.51 14.14
N LEU A 131 10.44 9.88 14.75
CA LEU A 131 11.84 9.85 14.30
C LEU A 131 12.16 8.68 13.35
N GLU A 132 11.15 7.99 12.82
CA GLU A 132 11.34 6.87 11.89
C GLU A 132 12.08 7.30 10.61
N TRP A 133 11.90 8.55 10.16
CA TRP A 133 12.63 9.10 9.02
C TRP A 133 14.15 9.16 9.28
N LEU A 134 14.56 9.52 10.50
CA LEU A 134 15.97 9.63 10.89
C LEU A 134 16.62 8.26 10.97
N HIS A 135 15.91 7.27 11.54
CA HIS A 135 16.37 5.88 11.52
C HIS A 135 16.64 5.40 10.09
N ARG A 136 15.70 5.63 9.16
CA ARG A 136 15.87 5.24 7.75
C ARG A 136 17.01 5.99 7.08
N LEU A 137 17.19 7.28 7.38
CA LEU A 137 18.32 8.06 6.86
C LEU A 137 19.67 7.47 7.31
N ILE A 138 19.78 7.06 8.56
CA ILE A 138 21.00 6.44 9.09
C ILE A 138 21.22 5.06 8.47
N SER A 139 20.16 4.27 8.26
CA SER A 139 20.27 2.95 7.63
C SER A 139 20.64 3.01 6.14
N GLU A 140 20.19 4.02 5.41
CA GLU A 140 20.36 4.12 3.95
C GLU A 140 20.75 5.54 3.50
N PRO A 141 21.87 6.09 4.00
CA PRO A 141 22.21 7.50 3.85
C PRO A 141 22.37 7.90 2.38
N ARG A 142 23.04 7.06 1.58
CA ARG A 142 23.24 7.32 0.13
C ARG A 142 21.92 7.43 -0.64
N ARG A 143 20.90 6.64 -0.26
CA ARG A 143 19.61 6.61 -0.95
C ARG A 143 18.69 7.73 -0.48
N LEU A 144 18.71 8.06 0.80
CA LEU A 144 17.69 8.91 1.43
C LEU A 144 18.16 10.33 1.79
N ALA A 145 19.47 10.62 1.80
CA ALA A 145 19.98 11.96 2.15
C ALA A 145 19.41 13.05 1.24
N ARG A 146 19.43 12.84 -0.09
CA ARG A 146 18.84 13.81 -1.04
C ARG A 146 17.34 14.00 -0.79
N ARG A 147 16.62 12.92 -0.47
CA ARG A 147 15.18 12.99 -0.22
C ARG A 147 14.85 13.77 1.05
N TYR A 148 15.56 13.50 2.14
CA TYR A 148 15.24 14.11 3.43
C TYR A 148 15.88 15.47 3.66
N LEU A 149 17.12 15.68 3.21
CA LEU A 149 17.87 16.90 3.50
C LEU A 149 17.68 17.99 2.43
N LEU A 150 17.35 17.61 1.19
CA LEU A 150 17.14 18.57 0.10
C LEU A 150 15.67 18.68 -0.29
N GLN A 151 15.05 17.57 -0.70
CA GLN A 151 13.67 17.59 -1.20
C GLN A 151 12.64 17.88 -0.09
N GLY A 152 12.85 17.33 1.11
CA GLY A 152 11.97 17.53 2.27
C GLY A 152 11.76 19.01 2.65
N PRO A 153 12.83 19.77 2.94
CA PRO A 153 12.71 21.19 3.27
C PRO A 153 12.10 22.03 2.16
N ILE A 154 12.46 21.77 0.89
CA ILE A 154 11.87 22.46 -0.26
C ILE A 154 10.38 22.17 -0.35
N ALA A 155 9.97 20.90 -0.16
CA ALA A 155 8.58 20.53 -0.15
C ALA A 155 7.82 21.21 0.99
N LEU A 156 8.38 21.23 2.21
CA LEU A 156 7.77 21.90 3.36
C LEU A 156 7.59 23.40 3.11
N LEU A 157 8.61 24.08 2.57
CA LEU A 157 8.54 25.49 2.21
C LEU A 157 7.48 25.75 1.13
N ARG A 158 7.39 24.88 0.12
CA ARG A 158 6.35 24.96 -0.91
C ARG A 158 4.97 24.75 -0.33
N THR A 159 4.78 23.76 0.54
CA THR A 159 3.49 23.48 1.20
C THR A 159 3.08 24.60 2.14
N ALA A 160 4.01 25.17 2.90
CA ALA A 160 3.73 26.31 3.79
C ALA A 160 3.34 27.59 3.03
N ARG A 161 3.82 27.73 1.78
CA ARG A 161 3.50 28.86 0.89
C ARG A 161 2.32 28.58 -0.03
N ALA A 162 1.98 27.33 -0.26
CA ALA A 162 0.82 26.96 -1.04
C ALA A 162 -0.44 27.14 -0.19
N GLN A 163 -1.39 27.93 -0.68
CA GLN A 163 -2.78 27.72 -0.25
C GLN A 163 -3.12 26.27 -0.62
N LEU A 164 -3.62 25.49 0.34
CA LEU A 164 -4.01 24.10 0.11
C LEU A 164 -5.03 24.09 -1.05
N ILE A 165 -4.56 23.78 -2.25
CA ILE A 165 -5.43 23.54 -3.39
C ILE A 165 -6.16 22.25 -3.05
N CYS A 166 -7.37 22.38 -2.49
CA CYS A 166 -8.32 21.28 -2.48
C CYS A 166 -8.48 20.86 -3.93
N TYR A 167 -7.97 19.68 -4.27
CA TYR A 167 -8.31 19.08 -5.54
C TYR A 167 -9.85 18.92 -5.53
N PRO A 168 -10.59 19.58 -6.43
CA PRO A 168 -12.00 19.27 -6.58
C PRO A 168 -12.06 17.77 -6.85
N SER A 169 -12.94 17.07 -6.14
CA SER A 169 -13.14 15.63 -6.26
C SER A 169 -13.14 15.24 -7.73
N ALA A 170 -12.02 14.72 -8.23
CA ALA A 170 -11.94 14.24 -9.59
C ALA A 170 -12.89 13.04 -9.64
N GLY A 171 -14.04 13.24 -10.31
CA GLY A 171 -14.99 12.16 -10.53
C GLY A 171 -14.27 11.04 -11.25
N TRP A 172 -14.04 9.93 -10.55
CA TRP A 172 -13.42 8.75 -11.13
C TRP A 172 -14.42 8.17 -12.16
N PRO A 173 -14.13 8.17 -13.47
CA PRO A 173 -15.13 7.85 -14.49
C PRO A 173 -15.53 6.36 -14.54
N GLY A 174 -14.95 5.52 -13.69
CA GLY A 174 -15.30 4.11 -13.62
C GLY A 174 -16.41 3.87 -12.61
N THR A 175 -17.63 3.60 -13.07
CA THR A 175 -18.60 2.87 -12.26
C THR A 175 -18.02 1.49 -11.95
N PRO A 176 -17.70 1.15 -10.68
CA PRO A 176 -17.26 -0.20 -10.36
C PRO A 176 -18.40 -1.19 -10.65
N PRO A 177 -18.09 -2.44 -11.02
CA PRO A 177 -19.11 -3.46 -11.27
C PRO A 177 -20.06 -3.55 -10.07
N SER A 178 -21.37 -3.65 -10.34
CA SER A 178 -22.48 -3.48 -9.37
C SER A 178 -22.62 -4.59 -8.32
N ASP A 179 -21.69 -5.54 -8.25
CA ASP A 179 -21.69 -6.60 -7.24
C ASP A 179 -21.25 -6.03 -5.88
N ARG A 180 -22.18 -5.33 -5.21
CA ARG A 180 -22.01 -4.77 -3.86
C ARG A 180 -22.03 -5.92 -2.85
N ARG A 181 -20.86 -6.38 -2.44
CA ARG A 181 -20.72 -6.95 -1.09
C ARG A 181 -20.79 -5.77 -0.12
N ASP A 182 -21.86 -5.68 0.66
CA ASP A 182 -22.08 -4.60 1.61
C ASP A 182 -20.99 -4.59 2.68
N ILE A 183 -20.14 -3.55 2.63
CA ILE A 183 -18.99 -3.32 3.52
C ILE A 183 -19.38 -2.47 4.74
N SER A 184 -20.61 -1.95 4.79
CA SER A 184 -21.03 -0.97 5.79
C SER A 184 -21.15 -1.55 7.21
N GLY A 185 -21.41 -2.85 7.33
CA GLY A 185 -21.46 -3.56 8.61
C GLY A 185 -20.07 -3.87 9.17
N ALA A 186 -19.19 -4.46 8.36
CA ALA A 186 -17.86 -4.91 8.79
C ALA A 186 -16.94 -3.75 9.20
N VAL A 187 -17.05 -2.58 8.55
CA VAL A 187 -16.27 -1.39 8.93
C VAL A 187 -16.69 -0.84 10.31
N ARG A 188 -17.96 -0.97 10.70
CA ARG A 188 -18.42 -0.55 12.04
C ARG A 188 -17.91 -1.46 13.14
N ASP A 189 -17.85 -2.77 12.88
CA ASP A 189 -17.35 -3.74 13.85
C ASP A 189 -15.82 -3.67 14.02
N ALA A 190 -15.07 -3.43 12.93
CA ALA A 190 -13.61 -3.25 12.99
C ALA A 190 -13.18 -1.91 13.65
N ALA A 191 -14.07 -0.92 13.72
CA ALA A 191 -13.81 0.38 14.34
C ALA A 191 -14.13 0.44 15.84
N ARG A 192 -14.67 -0.63 16.44
CA ARG A 192 -14.86 -0.69 17.89
C ARG A 192 -13.51 -0.89 18.59
N PRO A 193 -13.12 -0.01 19.53
CA PRO A 193 -11.99 -0.30 20.40
C PRO A 193 -12.30 -1.54 21.23
N GLU A 194 -11.33 -2.46 21.38
CA GLU A 194 -11.48 -3.59 22.31
C GLU A 194 -11.72 -3.06 23.73
N PRO A 195 -12.65 -3.68 24.49
CA PRO A 195 -12.84 -3.31 25.89
C PRO A 195 -11.56 -3.59 26.66
N ALA A 196 -11.08 -2.58 27.40
CA ALA A 196 -9.93 -2.69 28.26
C ALA A 196 -10.16 -3.81 29.29
N THR A 197 -9.38 -4.88 29.18
CA THR A 197 -9.32 -5.93 30.20
C THR A 197 -8.74 -5.32 31.47
N VAL A 198 -9.54 -5.26 32.53
CA VAL A 198 -9.17 -4.87 33.90
C VAL A 198 -8.38 -5.98 34.56
#